data_AF-A0A9P6T6P2-F1
#
_entry.id   AF-A0A9P6T6P2-F1
#
_cell.length_a   1.000
_cell.length_b   1.000
_cell.length_c   1.000
_cell.angle_alpha   90.00
_cell.angle_beta   90.00
_cell.angle_gamma   90.00
#
_symmetry.space_group_name_H-M   'P 1'
#
loop_
_entity.id
_entity.type
_entity.pdbx_description
1 polymer ?
#
loop_
_entity_poly.entity_id
_entity_poly.type
_entity_poly.pdbx_seq_one_letter_code
_entity_poly.pdbx_strand_id
1 'polypeptide(L)' 'MVRAVKGVLLTCDPAVKQLILSLNDKPANSITANGLVPPFIVQDLDETHLLVTQDCVGALRVELEAELEKNTFTLDAI' A
#
# COMPACT_ATOMS: atom_id res chain seq x y z
N MET A 1 -2.41 -18.04 -22.06
CA MET A 1 -1.39 -18.75 -21.27
C MET A 1 -1.62 -18.43 -19.81
N VAL A 2 -1.62 -19.43 -18.93
CA VAL A 2 -1.84 -19.25 -17.48
C VAL A 2 -0.50 -18.95 -16.81
N ARG A 3 -0.43 -17.92 -15.95
CA ARG A 3 0.74 -17.59 -15.13
C ARG A 3 0.32 -17.62 -13.66
N ALA A 4 1.06 -18.35 -12.83
CA ALA A 4 0.90 -18.33 -11.39
C ALA A 4 2.01 -17.47 -10.78
N VAL A 5 1.64 -16.51 -9.94
CA VAL A 5 2.57 -15.62 -9.23
C VAL A 5 2.32 -15.75 -7.74
N LYS A 6 3.39 -15.88 -6.95
CA LYS A 6 3.31 -15.89 -5.49
C LYS A 6 3.17 -14.46 -4.98
N GLY A 7 2.26 -14.24 -4.05
CA GLY A 7 2.02 -12.95 -3.44
C GLY A 7 0.96 -13.04 -2.35
N VAL A 8 0.63 -11.90 -1.77
CA VAL A 8 -0.43 -11.76 -0.77
C VAL A 8 -1.59 -10.99 -1.42
N LEU A 9 -2.79 -11.54 -1.30
CA LEU A 9 -4.01 -10.86 -1.69
C LEU A 9 -4.42 -9.90 -0.57
N LEU A 10 -4.49 -8.62 -0.90
CA LEU A 10 -4.92 -7.56 -0.01
C LEU A 10 -6.34 -7.15 -0.40
N THR A 11 -7.26 -7.23 0.56
CA THR A 11 -8.63 -6.71 0.44
C THR A 11 -8.75 -5.43 1.26
N CYS A 12 -9.16 -4.33 0.63
CA CYS A 12 -9.32 -3.02 1.25
C CYS A 12 -10.44 -2.24 0.58
N ASP A 13 -10.92 -1.16 1.21
CA ASP A 13 -11.88 -0.27 0.58
C ASP A 13 -11.22 0.54 -0.57
N PRO A 14 -12.02 1.11 -1.49
CA PRO A 14 -11.48 1.84 -2.64
C PRO A 14 -10.63 3.07 -2.27
N ALA A 15 -10.88 3.72 -1.13
CA ALA A 15 -10.11 4.90 -0.73
C ALA A 15 -8.72 4.49 -0.24
N VAL A 16 -8.63 3.45 0.58
CA VAL A 16 -7.35 2.89 1.02
C VAL A 16 -6.56 2.34 -0.17
N LYS A 17 -7.23 1.70 -1.14
CA LYS A 17 -6.56 1.25 -2.38
C LYS A 17 -5.84 2.40 -3.10
N GLN A 18 -6.48 3.57 -3.23
CA GLN A 18 -5.87 4.73 -3.88
C GLN A 18 -4.66 5.26 -3.12
N LEU A 19 -4.72 5.23 -1.78
CA LEU A 19 -3.57 5.58 -0.95
C LEU A 19 -2.40 4.59 -1.19
N ILE A 20 -2.68 3.29 -1.24
CA ILE A 20 -1.68 2.25 -1.50
C ILE A 20 -1.07 2.40 -2.90
N LEU A 21 -1.88 2.70 -3.92
CA LEU A 21 -1.38 3.00 -5.26
C LEU A 21 -0.45 4.23 -5.28
N SER A 22 -0.80 5.27 -4.53
CA SER A 22 0.02 6.48 -4.39
C SER A 22 1.36 6.19 -3.67
N LEU A 23 1.36 5.27 -2.70
CA LEU A 23 2.60 4.80 -2.05
C LEU A 23 3.45 3.96 -3.01
N ASN A 24 2.82 3.19 -3.89
CA ASN A 24 3.51 2.35 -4.88
C ASN A 24 4.10 3.16 -6.05
N ASP A 25 3.54 4.33 -6.38
CA ASP A 25 4.03 5.20 -7.47
C ASP A 25 5.32 5.96 -7.12
N LYS A 26 5.74 5.94 -5.84
CA LYS A 26 7.02 6.51 -5.40
C LYS A 26 8.19 5.79 -6.11
N PRO A 27 9.30 6.50 -6.39
CA PRO A 27 10.41 5.91 -7.15
C PRO A 27 11.09 4.79 -6.36
N ALA A 28 11.65 3.79 -7.06
CA ALA A 28 12.18 2.57 -6.45
C ALA A 28 13.39 2.75 -5.52
N ASN A 29 13.98 3.94 -5.52
CA ASN A 29 15.02 4.35 -4.58
C ASN A 29 14.47 5.01 -3.30
N SER A 30 13.16 5.15 -3.19
CA SER A 30 12.48 5.69 -2.01
C SER A 30 12.19 4.54 -1.04
N ILE A 31 13.00 4.47 0.02
CA ILE A 31 12.66 3.67 1.20
C ILE A 31 11.84 4.58 2.10
N THR A 32 10.57 4.23 2.32
CA THR A 32 9.75 4.93 3.33
C THR A 32 10.38 4.75 4.71
N ALA A 33 10.07 5.65 5.64
CA ALA A 33 10.59 5.59 7.01
C ALA A 33 10.33 4.22 7.70
N ASN A 34 9.29 3.52 7.25
CA ASN A 34 8.84 2.24 7.79
C ASN A 34 9.36 1.02 7.00
N GLY A 35 10.31 1.20 6.10
CA GLY A 35 10.97 0.12 5.37
C GLY A 35 10.20 -0.42 4.15
N LEU A 36 9.11 0.24 3.74
CA LEU A 36 8.40 -0.08 2.50
C LEU A 36 9.20 0.45 1.30
N VAL A 37 9.45 -0.43 0.31
CA VAL A 37 10.18 -0.11 -0.92
C VAL A 37 9.27 -0.32 -2.13
N PRO A 38 8.95 0.73 -2.90
CA PRO A 38 8.20 0.60 -4.14
C PRO A 38 9.07 0.08 -5.31
N PRO A 39 8.47 -0.46 -6.38
CA PRO A 39 7.09 -0.92 -6.45
C PRO A 39 6.92 -2.27 -5.72
N PHE A 40 5.84 -2.41 -4.96
CA PHE A 40 5.49 -3.62 -4.21
C PHE A 40 4.16 -4.24 -4.66
N ILE A 41 3.37 -3.53 -5.48
CA ILE A 41 2.17 -4.06 -6.12
C ILE A 41 2.59 -4.91 -7.32
N VAL A 42 2.18 -6.18 -7.29
CA VAL A 42 2.39 -7.14 -8.38
C VAL A 42 1.30 -6.99 -9.43
N GLN A 43 0.04 -6.86 -9.00
CA GLN A 43 -1.10 -6.73 -9.89
C GLN A 43 -2.29 -6.04 -9.21
N ASP A 44 -2.96 -5.15 -9.94
CA ASP A 44 -4.29 -4.64 -9.61
C ASP A 44 -5.35 -5.60 -10.16
N LEU A 45 -6.23 -6.11 -9.30
CA LEU A 45 -7.22 -7.13 -9.65
C LEU A 45 -8.62 -6.54 -9.85
N ASP A 46 -9.06 -5.67 -8.92
CA ASP A 46 -10.34 -4.96 -8.98
C ASP A 46 -10.34 -3.75 -8.02
N GLU A 47 -11.46 -3.06 -7.87
CA GLU A 47 -11.61 -1.85 -7.03
C GLU A 47 -11.24 -2.03 -5.55
N THR A 48 -11.23 -3.25 -5.04
CA THR A 48 -11.02 -3.57 -3.61
C THR A 48 -9.88 -4.56 -3.36
N HIS A 49 -9.34 -5.17 -4.42
CA HIS A 49 -8.33 -6.22 -4.34
C HIS A 49 -7.04 -5.84 -5.05
N LEU A 50 -5.93 -5.96 -4.33
CA LEU A 50 -4.57 -5.82 -4.85
C LEU A 50 -3.76 -7.09 -4.55
N LEU A 51 -2.91 -7.47 -5.49
CA LEU A 51 -1.88 -8.50 -5.27
C LEU A 51 -0.54 -7.80 -4.97
N VAL A 52 0.03 -8.05 -3.79
CA VAL A 52 1.28 -7.44 -3.32
C VAL A 52 2.34 -8.49 -2.99
N THR A 53 3.60 -8.08 -2.89
CA THR A 53 4.70 -8.95 -2.45
C THR A 53 4.57 -9.28 -0.95
N GLN A 54 5.06 -10.46 -0.55
CA GLN A 54 4.91 -10.91 0.83
C GLN A 54 5.73 -10.05 1.82
N ASP A 55 6.90 -9.59 1.39
CA ASP A 55 7.83 -8.83 2.22
C ASP A 55 7.29 -7.45 2.60
N CYS A 56 6.37 -6.88 1.80
CA CYS A 56 5.89 -5.53 2.01
C CYS A 56 4.74 -5.44 3.04
N VAL A 57 4.07 -6.56 3.37
CA VAL A 57 2.82 -6.53 4.17
C VAL A 57 3.03 -5.92 5.56
N GLY A 58 4.14 -6.26 6.22
CA GLY A 58 4.46 -5.71 7.54
C GLY A 58 4.69 -4.20 7.50
N ALA A 59 5.55 -3.75 6.57
CA ALA A 59 5.87 -2.33 6.40
C ALA A 59 4.66 -1.51 5.90
N LEU A 60 3.86 -2.08 5.00
CA LEU A 60 2.67 -1.44 4.44
C LEU A 60 1.64 -1.15 5.52
N ARG A 61 1.43 -2.06 6.48
CA ARG A 61 0.51 -1.84 7.58
C ARG A 61 0.92 -0.66 8.46
N VAL A 62 2.21 -0.57 8.82
CA VAL A 62 2.74 0.52 9.63
C VAL A 62 2.69 1.85 8.87
N GLU A 63 3.02 1.85 7.57
CA GLU A 63 2.94 3.05 6.74
C GLU A 63 1.50 3.55 6.59
N LEU A 64 0.52 2.64 6.41
CA LEU A 64 -0.89 3.01 6.34
C LEU A 64 -1.38 3.58 7.67
N GLU A 65 -1.03 2.97 8.80
CA GLU A 65 -1.36 3.51 10.13
C GLU A 65 -0.77 4.92 10.32
N ALA A 66 0.50 5.13 9.93
CA ALA A 66 1.15 6.44 10.00
C ALA A 66 0.52 7.49 9.08
N GLU A 67 0.14 7.13 7.85
CA GLU A 67 -0.53 8.04 6.92
C GLU A 67 -1.95 8.39 7.39
N LEU A 68 -2.68 7.43 7.98
CA LEU A 68 -4.00 7.67 8.56
C LEU A 68 -3.91 8.60 9.78
N GLU A 69 -2.91 8.43 10.64
CA GLU A 69 -2.69 9.28 11.80
C GLU A 69 -2.37 10.73 11.40
N LYS A 70 -1.48 10.93 10.43
CA LYS A 70 -1.16 12.26 9.88
C LYS A 70 -2.39 12.97 9.33
N ASN A 71 -3.27 12.26 8.62
CA ASN A 71 -4.48 12.84 8.04
C ASN A 71 -5.56 13.11 9.10
N THR A 72 -5.67 12.26 10.13
CA THR A 72 -6.64 12.43 11.23
C THR A 72 -6.32 13.66 12.09
N PHE A 73 -5.05 14.01 12.24
CA PHE A 73 -4.61 15.15 13.07
C PHE A 73 -5.03 16.54 12.53
N THR A 74 -5.61 16.62 11.34
CA THR A 74 -6.02 17.90 10.74
C THR A 74 -7.47 18.33 11.04
N LEU A 75 -8.27 17.47 11.69
CA LEU A 75 -9.71 17.71 11.90
C LEU A 75 -10.09 18.33 13.27
N ASP A 76 -9.14 18.51 14.20
CA ASP A 76 -9.43 18.96 15.58
C ASP A 76 -8.74 20.28 15.97
N ALA A 77 -8.42 21.13 14.98
CA ALA A 77 -7.94 22.49 15.22
C ALA A 77 -8.97 23.53 14.75
N ILE A 78 -10.11 23.61 15.44
CA ILE A 78 -11.05 24.74 15.37
C ILE A 78 -11.45 25.14 16.79
#